data_AF-A0A4V1IZB5-F1
#
_entry.id   AF-A0A4V1IZB5-F1
#
_cell.length_a   1.000
_cell.length_b   1.000
_cell.length_c   1.000
_cell.angle_alpha   90.00
_cell.angle_beta   90.00
_cell.angle_gamma   90.00
#
_symmetry.space_group_name_H-M   'P 1'
#
loop_
_entity.id
_entity.type
_entity.pdbx_description
1 polymer ?
#
loop_
_entity_poly.entity_id
_entity_poly.type
_entity_poly.pdbx_seq_one_letter_code
_entity_poly.pdbx_strand_id
1 'polypeptide(L)'
;QRTLALPIGRSAINFKTKTIKNREMIKKEPLDYSLVYPTSKIPFQLQEANFAADYFQWPKFHNGVATAFQMIAENKDIESSWIIAHKLKDELNAHHAGFLFGLGLLGYLNLSTVDIYQYMASNVEIVNIGLLIGLSFSKRKTMDNKITKLCSIHIPSFTTIENQTNLASNFVAMSAIVGIGFLFQESGQRRMVEMLLYEIKRNINYDKMMFSTSSTAEINNDVFRGYAECYALSAGFSLGLTLLGLGRNVVGLDDLNIIEELDKCINGGKVSFAKNQNGTLCYKGNGFIHTDITSPAAMMALSFMFMKTNDALVSQILSIPTTAYDLTIIRPDFLLLRVCHHYLVLWDSIKLCPKWLKSQIPNILGKIEEEEELTLENPLTCPFVAILTGLIFISSIKYAGYLNNEWKMFCLETIDKLTRITSTIAVSLSEKVSKIFIKSCINQILLSASLVMAGSGDLDLIRRCRVLHGRIQQDFTYGNHMCVHLALGFLCLSNGTKTLSVSSRESIAHLFISCYPVYPKYPNDNQYHFQILRHLWATVTQDRCLVTKSSGKVVAVEAKINLKNNSSFYKITPFLLPPLDSIRSIELSSPMY
;
A
#
# COMPACT_ATOMS: atom_id res chain seq x y z
N GLN A 1 21.08 2.31 -0.63
CA GLN A 1 19.62 2.37 -0.87
C GLN A 1 19.03 1.00 -1.21
N ARG A 2 19.53 0.29 -2.25
CA ARG A 2 19.06 -1.07 -2.60
C ARG A 2 18.98 -2.03 -1.41
N THR A 3 20.06 -2.17 -0.63
CA THR A 3 20.10 -3.04 0.57
C THR A 3 19.04 -2.67 1.61
N LEU A 4 18.75 -1.37 1.74
CA LEU A 4 17.74 -0.86 2.68
C LEU A 4 16.31 -1.25 2.28
N ALA A 5 16.06 -1.50 0.99
CA ALA A 5 14.74 -1.87 0.46
C ALA A 5 14.47 -3.38 0.48
N LEU A 6 15.51 -4.22 0.65
CA LEU A 6 15.40 -5.68 0.69
C LEU A 6 14.41 -6.24 1.73
N PRO A 7 14.27 -5.69 2.95
CA PRO A 7 13.40 -6.27 3.98
C PRO A 7 11.95 -6.47 3.54
N ILE A 8 11.43 -5.60 2.67
CA ILE A 8 10.03 -5.66 2.20
C ILE A 8 9.80 -6.86 1.29
N GLY A 9 10.73 -7.13 0.37
CA GLY A 9 10.67 -8.35 -0.46
C GLY A 9 10.89 -9.60 0.38
N ARG A 10 11.88 -9.56 1.29
CA ARG A 10 12.20 -10.69 2.17
C ARG A 10 11.04 -11.07 3.09
N SER A 11 10.26 -10.09 3.58
CA SER A 11 9.11 -10.36 4.43
C SER A 11 8.03 -11.18 3.70
N ALA A 12 7.88 -10.99 2.40
CA ALA A 12 6.99 -11.79 1.55
C ALA A 12 7.54 -13.20 1.27
N ILE A 13 8.83 -13.34 0.96
CA ILE A 13 9.45 -14.64 0.70
C ILE A 13 9.36 -15.56 1.92
N ASN A 14 9.70 -15.04 3.09
CA ASN A 14 9.74 -15.83 4.33
C ASN A 14 8.42 -15.78 5.10
N PHE A 15 7.33 -15.30 4.52
CA PHE A 15 6.04 -15.16 5.21
C PHE A 15 5.51 -16.52 5.67
N LYS A 16 5.21 -16.66 6.97
CA LYS A 16 4.71 -17.88 7.63
C LYS A 16 5.46 -19.13 7.21
N THR A 17 6.77 -19.15 7.45
CA THR A 17 7.66 -20.27 7.08
C THR A 17 8.23 -21.04 8.27
N LYS A 18 8.27 -20.44 9.47
CA LYS A 18 8.85 -21.04 10.67
C LYS A 18 7.79 -21.19 11.76
N THR A 19 7.56 -22.43 12.19
CA THR A 19 6.77 -22.74 13.38
C THR A 19 7.61 -22.45 14.62
N ILE A 20 7.10 -21.62 15.53
CA ILE A 20 7.83 -21.22 16.74
C ILE A 20 7.10 -21.78 17.95
N LYS A 21 7.88 -22.42 18.84
CA LYS A 21 7.41 -22.83 20.15
C LYS A 21 7.47 -21.66 21.12
N ASN A 22 6.52 -21.57 22.06
CA ASN A 22 6.32 -20.44 22.99
C ASN A 22 7.55 -20.02 23.83
N ARG A 23 8.67 -20.75 23.82
CA ARG A 23 9.92 -20.40 24.54
C ARG A 23 11.09 -20.06 23.65
N GLU A 24 10.97 -20.24 22.33
CA GLU A 24 12.06 -19.96 21.40
C GLU A 24 12.05 -18.48 21.01
N MET A 25 13.22 -17.86 21.12
CA MET A 25 13.44 -16.49 20.67
C MET A 25 13.73 -16.48 19.17
N ILE A 26 13.12 -15.55 18.44
CA ILE A 26 13.42 -15.44 17.01
C ILE A 26 14.79 -14.83 16.81
N LYS A 27 15.59 -15.52 15.99
CA LYS A 27 16.85 -14.97 15.49
C LYS A 27 16.57 -13.74 14.64
N LYS A 28 16.93 -12.57 15.16
CA LYS A 28 16.92 -11.31 14.42
C LYS A 28 18.02 -11.38 13.35
N GLU A 29 17.64 -11.26 12.08
CA GLU A 29 18.61 -11.13 10.99
C GLU A 29 19.07 -9.66 10.92
N PRO A 30 20.33 -9.35 11.25
CA PRO A 30 20.81 -7.96 11.20
C PRO A 30 20.83 -7.47 9.75
N LEU A 31 20.53 -6.18 9.58
CA LEU A 31 20.80 -5.50 8.31
C LEU A 31 22.24 -5.02 8.35
N ASP A 32 23.11 -5.76 7.66
CA ASP A 32 24.50 -5.35 7.49
C ASP A 32 24.63 -4.45 6.25
N TYR A 33 25.36 -3.35 6.43
CA TYR A 33 25.69 -2.39 5.39
C TYR A 33 27.19 -2.33 5.13
N SER A 34 27.95 -3.30 5.67
CA SER A 34 29.38 -3.41 5.43
C SER A 34 29.68 -3.62 3.94
N LEU A 35 30.73 -2.93 3.47
CA LEU A 35 31.24 -3.03 2.13
C LEU A 35 32.52 -3.87 2.18
N VAL A 36 32.54 -4.98 1.46
CA VAL A 36 33.74 -5.82 1.34
C VAL A 36 34.40 -5.50 0.00
N TYR A 37 35.57 -4.88 0.03
CA TYR A 37 36.35 -4.68 -1.19
C TYR A 37 36.91 -6.02 -1.69
N PRO A 38 36.82 -6.32 -3.00
CA PRO A 38 37.28 -7.60 -3.55
C PRO A 38 38.76 -7.90 -3.27
N THR A 39 39.59 -6.86 -3.15
CA THR A 39 41.04 -6.96 -3.00
C THR A 39 41.48 -7.20 -1.56
N SER A 40 40.91 -6.49 -0.60
CA SER A 40 41.34 -6.57 0.81
C SER A 40 40.55 -7.58 1.64
N LYS A 41 39.33 -7.97 1.22
CA LYS A 41 38.38 -8.78 2.01
C LYS A 41 38.07 -8.23 3.42
N ILE A 42 38.51 -7.01 3.75
CA ILE A 42 38.22 -6.35 5.02
C ILE A 42 36.86 -5.67 4.89
N PRO A 43 35.91 -5.92 5.80
CA PRO A 43 34.63 -5.24 5.80
C PRO A 43 34.81 -3.78 6.25
N PHE A 44 34.50 -2.85 5.36
CA PHE A 44 34.37 -1.43 5.68
C PHE A 44 32.94 -1.16 6.13
N GLN A 45 32.75 -0.83 7.40
CA GLN A 45 31.44 -0.42 7.90
C GLN A 45 31.17 1.04 7.54
N LEU A 46 29.99 1.29 6.96
CA LEU A 46 29.50 2.65 6.76
C LEU A 46 29.32 3.32 8.13
N GLN A 47 29.93 4.49 8.32
CA GLN A 47 29.73 5.30 9.51
C GLN A 47 28.32 5.90 9.46
N GLU A 48 27.42 5.43 10.34
CA GLU A 48 26.03 5.93 10.42
C GLU A 48 25.98 7.44 10.72
N ALA A 49 27.02 8.00 11.35
CA ALA A 49 27.13 9.44 11.67
C ALA A 49 27.09 10.38 10.45
N ASN A 50 27.41 9.88 9.25
CA ASN A 50 27.40 10.69 8.03
C ASN A 50 25.99 10.83 7.41
N PHE A 51 24.98 10.19 7.98
CA PHE A 51 23.60 10.21 7.52
C PHE A 51 22.70 10.88 8.56
N ALA A 52 21.55 11.40 8.12
CA ALA A 52 20.52 11.88 9.03
C ALA A 52 20.05 10.74 9.96
N ALA A 53 19.75 11.06 11.22
CA ALA A 53 19.40 10.09 12.26
C ALA A 53 18.26 9.13 11.85
N ASP A 54 17.27 9.63 11.09
CA ASP A 54 16.08 8.86 10.69
C ASP A 54 16.27 8.02 9.42
N TYR A 55 17.40 8.18 8.72
CA TYR A 55 17.62 7.55 7.41
C TYR A 55 17.54 6.01 7.46
N PHE A 56 17.92 5.41 8.59
CA PHE A 56 17.90 3.95 8.79
C PHE A 56 16.66 3.45 9.54
N GLN A 57 15.78 4.34 10.01
CA GLN A 57 14.66 3.98 10.89
C GLN A 57 13.65 3.07 10.18
N TRP A 58 13.19 3.44 8.98
CA TRP A 58 12.23 2.66 8.18
C TRP A 58 12.80 1.32 7.68
N PRO A 59 14.04 1.24 7.16
CA PRO A 59 14.67 -0.05 6.84
C PRO A 59 14.77 -0.99 8.05
N LYS A 60 15.18 -0.47 9.23
CA LYS A 60 15.22 -1.23 10.49
C LYS A 60 13.81 -1.67 10.91
N PHE A 61 12.79 -0.82 10.72
CA PHE A 61 11.38 -1.14 10.94
C PHE A 61 10.89 -2.26 10.03
N HIS A 62 11.08 -2.17 8.71
CA HIS A 62 10.67 -3.22 7.77
C HIS A 62 11.40 -4.54 8.03
N ASN A 63 12.63 -4.50 8.53
CA ASN A 63 13.33 -5.70 9.00
C ASN A 63 12.63 -6.34 10.21
N GLY A 64 12.14 -5.53 11.16
CA GLY A 64 11.31 -6.00 12.28
C GLY A 64 9.99 -6.62 11.83
N VAL A 65 9.35 -6.07 10.81
CA VAL A 65 8.15 -6.68 10.22
C VAL A 65 8.51 -8.02 9.56
N ALA A 66 9.64 -8.06 8.84
CA ALA A 66 10.11 -9.27 8.20
C ALA A 66 10.40 -10.40 9.20
N THR A 67 10.92 -10.10 10.40
CA THR A 67 11.13 -11.11 11.45
C THR A 67 9.81 -11.59 12.04
N ALA A 68 8.85 -10.70 12.28
CA ALA A 68 7.50 -11.07 12.72
C ALA A 68 6.76 -11.94 11.70
N PHE A 69 6.91 -11.65 10.41
CA PHE A 69 6.25 -12.40 9.34
C PHE A 69 6.77 -13.81 9.14
N GLN A 70 7.95 -14.17 9.66
CA GLN A 70 8.43 -15.55 9.60
C GLN A 70 7.58 -16.52 10.43
N MET A 71 6.88 -15.98 11.44
CA MET A 71 6.22 -16.78 12.46
C MET A 71 4.96 -17.48 11.96
N ILE A 72 4.85 -18.75 12.34
CA ILE A 72 3.58 -19.47 12.50
C ILE A 72 3.48 -19.80 14.00
N ALA A 73 2.54 -19.18 14.70
CA ALA A 73 2.26 -19.54 16.08
C ALA A 73 1.28 -20.73 16.12
N GLU A 74 1.64 -21.80 16.83
CA GLU A 74 0.79 -22.98 17.03
C GLU A 74 -0.46 -22.64 17.86
N ASN A 75 -0.27 -21.77 18.86
CA ASN A 75 -1.36 -21.17 19.64
C ASN A 75 -1.55 -19.72 19.21
N LYS A 76 -2.82 -19.30 19.04
CA LYS A 76 -3.14 -17.92 18.63
C LYS A 76 -2.75 -16.87 19.67
N ASP A 77 -2.63 -17.27 20.93
CA ASP A 77 -2.32 -16.37 22.04
C ASP A 77 -0.86 -16.46 22.42
N ILE A 78 -0.04 -15.59 21.81
CA ILE A 78 1.30 -15.31 22.29
C ILE A 78 1.17 -14.48 23.58
N GLU A 79 1.77 -14.95 24.66
CA GLU A 79 1.73 -14.23 25.95
C GLU A 79 2.43 -12.86 25.85
N SER A 80 1.91 -11.86 26.56
CA SER A 80 2.51 -10.53 26.63
C SER A 80 3.95 -10.57 27.17
N SER A 81 4.22 -11.49 28.10
CA SER A 81 5.54 -11.79 28.66
C SER A 81 6.57 -12.13 27.58
N TRP A 82 6.18 -12.93 26.57
CA TRP A 82 7.04 -13.33 25.47
C TRP A 82 7.34 -12.17 24.52
N ILE A 83 6.35 -11.32 24.25
CA ILE A 83 6.53 -10.11 23.43
C ILE A 83 7.51 -9.15 24.12
N ILE A 84 7.39 -8.99 25.44
CA ILE A 84 8.29 -8.16 26.24
C ILE A 84 9.69 -8.78 26.30
N ALA A 85 9.82 -10.10 26.36
CA ALA A 85 11.14 -10.76 26.31
C ALA A 85 11.92 -10.47 25.01
N HIS A 86 11.23 -10.12 23.91
CA HIS A 86 11.85 -9.69 22.65
C HIS A 86 12.43 -8.27 22.68
N LYS A 87 12.13 -7.49 23.73
CA LYS A 87 12.82 -6.24 24.08
C LYS A 87 14.26 -6.61 24.51
N LEU A 88 15.24 -6.29 23.66
CA LEU A 88 16.65 -6.42 24.04
C LEU A 88 16.97 -5.46 25.19
N LYS A 89 18.02 -5.79 25.96
CA LYS A 89 18.38 -5.14 27.22
C LYS A 89 18.65 -3.64 27.16
N ASP A 90 18.79 -3.01 25.99
CA ASP A 90 18.79 -1.54 25.88
C ASP A 90 18.14 -1.06 24.56
N GLU A 91 17.25 -0.08 24.75
CA GLU A 91 16.53 0.79 23.80
C GLU A 91 15.43 0.19 22.89
N LEU A 92 14.26 0.83 22.99
CA LEU A 92 13.10 0.61 22.14
C LEU A 92 13.42 1.06 20.71
N ASN A 93 13.88 0.12 19.90
CA ASN A 93 14.40 0.39 18.56
C ASN A 93 13.33 0.26 17.47
N ALA A 94 13.59 0.86 16.29
CA ALA A 94 12.70 0.76 15.13
C ALA A 94 12.40 -0.69 14.70
N HIS A 95 13.34 -1.62 14.90
CA HIS A 95 13.12 -3.05 14.66
C HIS A 95 12.02 -3.62 15.58
N HIS A 96 12.00 -3.25 16.86
CA HIS A 96 10.97 -3.70 17.80
C HIS A 96 9.60 -3.12 17.42
N ALA A 97 9.55 -1.86 17.00
CA ALA A 97 8.33 -1.25 16.48
C ALA A 97 7.75 -2.01 15.29
N GLY A 98 8.60 -2.39 14.33
CA GLY A 98 8.20 -3.20 13.18
C GLY A 98 7.73 -4.60 13.56
N PHE A 99 8.39 -5.19 14.56
CA PHE A 99 8.00 -6.48 15.10
C PHE A 99 6.60 -6.45 15.75
N LEU A 100 6.31 -5.43 16.57
CA LEU A 100 4.98 -5.23 17.18
C LEU A 100 3.89 -5.04 16.12
N PHE A 101 4.15 -4.21 15.11
CA PHE A 101 3.21 -4.02 14.00
C PHE A 101 2.96 -5.32 13.23
N GLY A 102 4.01 -6.08 12.92
CA GLY A 102 3.91 -7.37 12.24
C GLY A 102 3.09 -8.40 13.04
N LEU A 103 3.28 -8.46 14.36
CA LEU A 103 2.44 -9.28 15.25
C LEU A 103 0.97 -8.82 15.24
N GLY A 104 0.73 -7.51 15.17
CA GLY A 104 -0.61 -6.93 15.03
C GLY A 104 -1.31 -7.37 13.75
N LEU A 105 -0.61 -7.33 12.61
CA LEU A 105 -1.14 -7.80 11.33
C LEU A 105 -1.44 -9.30 11.31
N LEU A 106 -0.62 -10.10 12.00
CA LEU A 106 -0.85 -11.53 12.14
C LEU A 106 -1.99 -11.86 13.12
N GLY A 107 -2.43 -10.89 13.92
CA GLY A 107 -3.45 -11.06 14.95
C GLY A 107 -2.94 -11.69 16.25
N TYR A 108 -1.62 -11.69 16.47
CA TYR A 108 -0.98 -12.24 17.67
C TYR A 108 -0.68 -11.19 18.73
N LEU A 109 -0.93 -9.91 18.44
CA LEU A 109 -0.67 -8.82 19.39
C LEU A 109 -1.79 -8.73 20.43
N ASN A 110 -1.51 -9.27 21.62
CA ASN A 110 -2.34 -9.14 22.81
C ASN A 110 -1.50 -8.62 23.98
N LEU A 111 -1.63 -7.33 24.29
CA LEU A 111 -0.87 -6.66 25.35
C LEU A 111 -1.80 -6.22 26.47
N SER A 112 -1.31 -6.25 27.71
CA SER A 112 -2.05 -5.69 28.84
C SER A 112 -2.11 -4.17 28.73
N THR A 113 -3.10 -3.53 29.36
CA THR A 113 -3.20 -2.06 29.37
C THR A 113 -1.96 -1.41 29.96
N VAL A 114 -1.36 -2.02 30.98
CA VAL A 114 -0.13 -1.52 31.62
C VAL A 114 1.03 -1.52 30.63
N ASP A 115 1.20 -2.61 29.87
CA ASP A 115 2.28 -2.72 28.88
C ASP A 115 2.10 -1.68 27.76
N ILE A 116 0.86 -1.45 27.31
CA ILE A 116 0.55 -0.43 26.29
C ILE A 116 0.96 0.96 26.80
N TYR A 117 0.63 1.31 28.05
CA TYR A 117 1.04 2.59 28.62
C TYR A 117 2.56 2.71 28.76
N GLN A 118 3.26 1.64 29.15
CA GLN A 118 4.73 1.64 29.23
C GLN A 118 5.39 1.90 27.86
N TYR A 119 4.87 1.30 26.79
CA TYR A 119 5.35 1.58 25.44
C TYR A 119 5.06 3.03 25.03
N MET A 120 3.85 3.52 25.25
CA MET A 120 3.47 4.89 24.86
C MET A 120 4.23 5.97 25.64
N ALA A 121 4.55 5.71 26.91
CA ALA A 121 5.33 6.62 27.77
C ALA A 121 6.81 6.76 27.36
N SER A 122 7.32 5.86 26.51
CA SER A 122 8.72 5.90 26.07
C SER A 122 9.07 7.06 25.14
N ASN A 123 8.07 7.78 24.62
CA ASN A 123 8.20 8.88 23.66
C ASN A 123 8.99 8.56 22.37
N VAL A 124 9.28 7.28 22.09
CA VAL A 124 9.91 6.87 20.83
C VAL A 124 8.84 6.80 19.74
N GLU A 125 8.87 7.76 18.83
CA GLU A 125 7.84 7.97 17.82
C GLU A 125 7.52 6.71 16.98
N ILE A 126 8.54 6.05 16.42
CA ILE A 126 8.36 4.87 15.57
C ILE A 126 7.69 3.70 16.29
N VAL A 127 7.93 3.56 17.60
CA VAL A 127 7.33 2.52 18.43
C VAL A 127 5.86 2.81 18.64
N ASN A 128 5.50 4.06 18.93
CA ASN A 128 4.11 4.50 19.04
C ASN A 128 3.35 4.27 17.73
N ILE A 129 3.96 4.57 16.58
CA ILE A 129 3.37 4.30 15.26
C ILE A 129 3.07 2.80 15.07
N GLY A 130 4.07 1.95 15.30
CA GLY A 130 3.94 0.50 15.11
C GLY A 130 2.93 -0.13 16.07
N LEU A 131 2.92 0.34 17.32
CA LEU A 131 2.00 -0.12 18.35
C LEU A 131 0.55 0.29 18.06
N LEU A 132 0.30 1.57 17.75
CA LEU A 132 -1.06 2.09 17.51
C LEU A 132 -1.73 1.38 16.34
N ILE A 133 -1.05 1.25 15.21
CA ILE A 133 -1.60 0.55 14.04
C ILE A 133 -1.71 -0.95 14.32
N GLY A 134 -0.69 -1.56 14.94
CA GLY A 134 -0.70 -2.99 15.27
C GLY A 134 -1.87 -3.39 16.18
N LEU A 135 -2.12 -2.62 17.25
CA LEU A 135 -3.24 -2.84 18.17
C LEU A 135 -4.59 -2.61 17.49
N SER A 136 -4.71 -1.52 16.73
CA SER A 136 -5.94 -1.19 15.99
C SER A 136 -6.31 -2.27 14.99
N PHE A 137 -5.31 -2.82 14.27
CA PHE A 137 -5.53 -3.90 13.31
C PHE A 137 -5.89 -5.24 13.98
N SER A 138 -5.26 -5.55 15.12
CA SER A 138 -5.58 -6.74 15.92
C SER A 138 -7.06 -6.73 16.39
N LYS A 139 -7.59 -5.53 16.66
CA LYS A 139 -9.00 -5.29 17.04
C LYS A 139 -9.85 -4.70 15.90
N ARG A 140 -9.50 -4.95 14.63
CA ARG A 140 -10.27 -4.44 13.48
C ARG A 140 -11.75 -4.86 13.56
N LYS A 141 -12.66 -4.01 13.11
CA LYS A 141 -14.13 -4.19 13.16
C LYS A 141 -14.76 -4.38 14.55
N THR A 142 -14.01 -4.22 15.65
CA THR A 142 -14.57 -4.43 16.99
C THR A 142 -15.14 -3.17 17.64
N MET A 143 -14.80 -1.98 17.11
CA MET A 143 -15.13 -0.69 17.75
C MET A 143 -14.68 -0.61 19.22
N ASP A 144 -13.53 -1.19 19.57
CA ASP A 144 -13.04 -1.19 20.96
C ASP A 144 -12.84 0.23 21.49
N ASN A 145 -13.63 0.59 22.50
CA ASN A 145 -13.58 1.90 23.16
C ASN A 145 -12.22 2.24 23.75
N LYS A 146 -11.45 1.24 24.24
CA LYS A 146 -10.14 1.50 24.85
C LYS A 146 -9.13 2.00 23.82
N ILE A 147 -9.04 1.29 22.69
CA ILE A 147 -8.13 1.66 21.59
C ILE A 147 -8.63 2.90 20.87
N THR A 148 -9.95 3.05 20.70
CA THR A 148 -10.54 4.27 20.13
C THR A 148 -10.15 5.52 20.93
N LYS A 149 -10.22 5.47 22.27
CA LYS A 149 -9.78 6.56 23.14
C LYS A 149 -8.27 6.81 23.02
N LEU A 150 -7.47 5.75 22.97
CA LEU A 150 -6.02 5.85 22.77
C LEU A 150 -5.68 6.58 21.45
N CYS A 151 -6.31 6.20 20.34
CA CYS A 151 -6.11 6.85 19.04
C CYS A 151 -6.63 8.30 19.04
N SER A 152 -7.80 8.55 19.62
CA SER A 152 -8.46 9.86 19.59
C SER A 152 -7.63 10.97 20.24
N ILE A 153 -6.81 10.66 21.25
CA ILE A 153 -5.94 11.64 21.92
C ILE A 153 -4.87 12.21 20.97
N HIS A 154 -4.48 11.43 19.96
CA HIS A 154 -3.44 11.81 19.00
C HIS A 154 -3.99 12.52 17.75
N ILE A 155 -5.31 12.65 17.62
CA ILE A 155 -5.95 13.28 16.45
C ILE A 155 -6.56 14.62 16.89
N PRO A 156 -6.03 15.75 16.39
CA PRO A 156 -6.44 17.07 16.89
C PRO A 156 -7.95 17.31 16.83
N SER A 157 -8.63 16.88 15.75
CA SER A 157 -10.06 17.13 15.60
C SER A 157 -10.91 16.30 16.58
N PHE A 158 -10.40 15.15 17.04
CA PHE A 158 -11.15 14.25 17.93
C PHE A 158 -11.07 14.69 19.39
N THR A 159 -10.17 15.64 19.71
CA THR A 159 -9.96 16.15 21.05
C THR A 159 -10.78 17.41 21.31
N THR A 160 -11.48 17.44 22.44
CA THR A 160 -12.26 18.62 22.91
C THR A 160 -11.44 19.57 23.77
N ILE A 161 -10.15 19.29 23.97
CA ILE A 161 -9.31 19.99 24.94
C ILE A 161 -8.55 21.11 24.21
N GLU A 162 -8.96 22.35 24.45
CA GLU A 162 -8.41 23.57 23.82
C GLU A 162 -6.93 23.84 24.18
N ASN A 163 -6.36 23.13 25.16
CA ASN A 163 -5.02 23.37 25.71
C ASN A 163 -4.05 22.18 25.50
N GLN A 164 -3.77 21.80 24.26
CA GLN A 164 -2.65 20.89 23.99
C GLN A 164 -1.36 21.67 23.72
N THR A 165 -0.52 21.80 24.74
CA THR A 165 0.88 22.23 24.60
C THR A 165 1.77 21.15 23.96
N ASN A 166 1.29 19.91 23.83
CA ASN A 166 1.98 18.79 23.19
C ASN A 166 1.16 18.23 22.01
N LEU A 167 1.21 18.92 20.87
CA LEU A 167 0.73 18.36 19.61
C LEU A 167 1.55 17.09 19.30
N ALA A 168 0.88 15.95 19.17
CA ALA A 168 1.54 14.71 18.75
C ALA A 168 2.21 14.91 17.38
N SER A 169 3.33 14.21 17.14
CA SER A 169 3.98 14.23 15.83
C SER A 169 3.00 13.78 14.73
N ASN A 170 3.15 14.34 13.53
CA ASN A 170 2.30 14.05 12.37
C ASN A 170 2.23 12.55 12.08
N PHE A 171 3.32 11.79 12.23
CA PHE A 171 3.29 10.35 11.97
C PHE A 171 2.49 9.56 13.02
N VAL A 172 2.50 9.98 14.29
CA VAL A 172 1.67 9.39 15.33
C VAL A 172 0.19 9.71 15.06
N ALA A 173 -0.12 10.95 14.67
CA ALA A 173 -1.48 11.33 14.27
C ALA A 173 -1.98 10.53 13.06
N MET A 174 -1.15 10.35 12.01
CA MET A 174 -1.48 9.49 10.86
C MET A 174 -1.72 8.04 11.30
N SER A 175 -0.88 7.52 12.20
CA SER A 175 -1.04 6.15 12.73
C SER A 175 -2.35 5.97 13.49
N ALA A 176 -2.79 6.99 14.23
CA ALA A 176 -4.06 7.00 14.93
C ALA A 176 -5.25 7.08 13.96
N ILE A 177 -5.17 7.92 12.92
CA ILE A 177 -6.21 8.03 11.88
C ILE A 177 -6.39 6.70 11.16
N VAL A 178 -5.29 6.09 10.70
CA VAL A 178 -5.27 4.75 10.11
C VAL A 178 -5.87 3.72 11.06
N GLY A 179 -5.50 3.80 12.35
CA GLY A 179 -6.03 2.92 13.39
C GLY A 179 -7.55 2.99 13.53
N ILE A 180 -8.12 4.20 13.55
CA ILE A 180 -9.58 4.41 13.55
C ILE A 180 -10.21 3.78 12.31
N GLY A 181 -9.60 3.93 11.13
CA GLY A 181 -10.05 3.29 9.90
C GLY A 181 -10.21 1.78 10.02
N PHE A 182 -9.24 1.09 10.67
CA PHE A 182 -9.33 -0.35 10.92
C PHE A 182 -10.34 -0.74 11.99
N LEU A 183 -10.43 0.02 13.09
CA LEU A 183 -11.36 -0.25 14.19
C LEU A 183 -12.83 -0.15 13.75
N PHE A 184 -13.13 0.89 12.96
CA PHE A 184 -14.48 1.25 12.50
C PHE A 184 -14.77 0.81 11.07
N GLN A 185 -13.96 -0.11 10.54
CA GLN A 185 -14.12 -0.62 9.19
C GLN A 185 -15.54 -1.20 8.98
N GLU A 186 -16.20 -0.83 7.88
CA GLU A 186 -17.59 -1.20 7.55
C GLU A 186 -18.66 -0.80 8.59
N SER A 187 -18.33 0.04 9.57
CA SER A 187 -19.28 0.40 10.63
C SER A 187 -20.27 1.51 10.24
N GLY A 188 -19.88 2.41 9.33
CA GLY A 188 -20.68 3.59 8.97
C GLY A 188 -20.96 4.56 10.12
N GLN A 189 -20.16 4.54 11.21
CA GLN A 189 -20.46 5.38 12.37
C GLN A 189 -20.32 6.87 12.05
N ARG A 190 -21.45 7.60 12.13
CA ARG A 190 -21.57 9.01 11.75
C ARG A 190 -20.48 9.92 12.30
N ARG A 191 -20.22 9.90 13.61
CA ARG A 191 -19.19 10.76 14.23
C ARG A 191 -17.82 10.52 13.60
N MET A 192 -17.41 9.27 13.38
CA MET A 192 -16.09 8.97 12.81
C MET A 192 -16.00 9.47 11.36
N VAL A 193 -17.08 9.30 10.60
CA VAL A 193 -17.19 9.77 9.20
C VAL A 193 -17.07 11.30 9.12
N GLU A 194 -17.82 12.03 9.95
CA GLU A 194 -17.75 13.50 10.00
C GLU A 194 -16.35 14.00 10.32
N MET A 195 -15.72 13.40 11.34
CA MET A 195 -14.39 13.81 11.77
C MET A 195 -13.31 13.47 10.73
N LEU A 196 -13.39 12.31 10.07
CA LEU A 196 -12.45 11.91 9.02
C LEU A 196 -12.61 12.77 7.76
N LEU A 197 -13.86 13.11 7.38
CA LEU A 197 -14.12 14.03 6.27
C LEU A 197 -13.54 15.43 6.53
N TYR A 198 -13.60 15.87 7.79
CA TYR A 198 -12.97 17.12 8.21
C TYR A 198 -11.44 17.05 8.10
N GLU A 199 -10.80 15.96 8.55
CA GLU A 199 -9.34 15.81 8.46
C GLU A 199 -8.82 15.74 7.02
N ILE A 200 -9.60 15.26 6.04
CA ILE A 200 -9.21 15.28 4.61
C ILE A 200 -9.05 16.72 4.10
N LYS A 201 -9.98 17.60 4.50
CA LYS A 201 -10.05 18.99 4.03
C LYS A 201 -9.21 19.93 4.89
N ARG A 202 -8.65 19.44 5.98
CA ARG A 202 -7.87 20.24 6.91
C ARG A 202 -6.67 20.81 6.17
N ASN A 203 -6.61 22.14 6.12
CA ASN A 203 -5.47 22.81 5.53
C ASN A 203 -4.35 22.93 6.56
N ILE A 204 -3.44 21.95 6.54
CA ILE A 204 -2.29 21.85 7.45
C ILE A 204 -1.40 23.11 7.38
N ASN A 205 -1.40 23.83 6.26
CA ASN A 205 -0.62 25.06 6.08
C ASN A 205 -1.17 26.27 6.87
N TYR A 206 -2.48 26.33 7.15
CA TYR A 206 -3.09 27.50 7.81
C TYR A 206 -3.18 27.38 9.33
N ASP A 207 -3.27 26.16 9.87
CA ASP A 207 -3.31 25.95 11.32
C ASP A 207 -2.06 26.54 12.00
N LYS A 208 -0.87 26.42 11.39
CA LYS A 208 0.34 27.04 11.95
C LYS A 208 0.42 28.55 11.80
N MET A 209 -0.14 29.13 10.73
CA MET A 209 -0.14 30.59 10.55
C MET A 209 -1.00 31.29 11.62
N MET A 210 -1.95 30.57 12.23
CA MET A 210 -2.77 31.06 13.34
C MET A 210 -2.10 30.92 14.72
N PHE A 211 -1.08 30.05 14.85
CA PHE A 211 -0.30 29.84 16.08
C PHE A 211 1.12 30.43 16.04
N SER A 212 1.60 30.89 14.88
CA SER A 212 2.89 31.56 14.73
C SER A 212 2.75 33.09 14.85
N THR A 213 2.40 33.58 16.04
CA THR A 213 2.61 34.98 16.41
C THR A 213 4.01 35.23 17.01
N SER A 214 4.84 34.20 17.14
CA SER A 214 6.24 34.32 17.54
C SER A 214 7.17 34.29 16.32
N SER A 215 7.88 35.40 16.13
CA SER A 215 8.80 35.74 15.04
C SER A 215 10.11 34.93 15.05
N THR A 216 10.07 33.63 15.33
CA THR A 216 11.26 32.75 15.38
C THR A 216 11.06 31.36 14.75
N ALA A 217 10.04 31.19 13.91
CA ALA A 217 9.68 29.89 13.32
C ALA A 217 10.00 29.74 11.81
N GLU A 218 10.96 30.48 11.27
CA GLU A 218 11.29 30.38 9.83
C GLU A 218 12.02 29.08 9.46
N ILE A 219 12.60 28.36 10.43
CA ILE A 219 13.46 27.19 10.14
C ILE A 219 12.69 25.84 10.23
N ASN A 220 11.53 25.78 10.88
CA ASN A 220 10.75 24.54 11.06
C ASN A 220 9.53 24.40 10.13
N ASN A 221 9.34 25.34 9.21
CA ASN A 221 8.21 25.34 8.29
C ASN A 221 8.33 24.27 7.17
N ASP A 222 9.54 23.85 6.82
CA ASP A 222 9.76 22.91 5.71
C ASP A 222 9.43 21.45 6.07
N VAL A 223 9.61 21.05 7.33
CA VAL A 223 9.33 19.66 7.78
C VAL A 223 7.84 19.37 7.86
N PHE A 224 7.01 20.38 8.16
CA PHE A 224 5.55 20.23 8.22
C PHE A 224 4.86 20.37 6.86
N ARG A 225 5.46 21.11 5.92
CA ARG A 225 4.94 21.25 4.54
C ARG A 225 5.00 19.94 3.75
N GLY A 226 5.89 19.00 4.11
CA GLY A 226 6.16 17.81 3.30
C GLY A 226 5.23 16.60 3.51
N TYR A 227 4.37 16.57 4.53
CA TYR A 227 3.58 15.35 4.87
C TYR A 227 2.07 15.54 4.80
N ALA A 228 1.61 16.68 4.28
CA ALA A 228 0.18 16.99 4.20
C ALA A 228 -0.57 16.02 3.29
N GLU A 229 0.07 15.61 2.20
CA GLU A 229 -0.43 14.65 1.21
C GLU A 229 -0.63 13.27 1.84
N CYS A 230 0.36 12.74 2.57
CA CYS A 230 0.23 11.46 3.26
C CYS A 230 -0.80 11.51 4.40
N TYR A 231 -0.91 12.64 5.10
CA TYR A 231 -1.92 12.82 6.14
C TYR A 231 -3.34 12.79 5.56
N ALA A 232 -3.58 13.61 4.53
CA ALA A 232 -4.86 13.63 3.82
C ALA A 232 -5.18 12.24 3.24
N LEU A 233 -4.20 11.58 2.60
CA LEU A 233 -4.37 10.23 2.07
C LEU A 233 -4.72 9.22 3.17
N SER A 234 -4.09 9.32 4.34
CA SER A 234 -4.40 8.46 5.50
C SER A 234 -5.83 8.69 6.00
N ALA A 235 -6.30 9.94 6.04
CA ALA A 235 -7.69 10.26 6.38
C ALA A 235 -8.68 9.76 5.33
N GLY A 236 -8.37 9.92 4.04
CA GLY A 236 -9.18 9.41 2.93
C GLY A 236 -9.27 7.88 2.91
N PHE A 237 -8.15 7.22 3.17
CA PHE A 237 -8.07 5.78 3.35
C PHE A 237 -8.95 5.32 4.53
N SER A 238 -8.82 5.94 5.70
CA SER A 238 -9.62 5.60 6.87
C SER A 238 -11.11 5.84 6.64
N LEU A 239 -11.48 6.98 6.04
CA LEU A 239 -12.87 7.26 5.68
C LEU A 239 -13.41 6.18 4.74
N GLY A 240 -12.64 5.84 3.70
CA GLY A 240 -12.96 4.78 2.76
C GLY A 240 -13.17 3.42 3.44
N LEU A 241 -12.32 3.04 4.39
CA LEU A 241 -12.48 1.80 5.15
C LEU A 241 -13.73 1.82 6.06
N THR A 242 -14.00 2.93 6.73
CA THR A 242 -15.19 3.03 7.59
C THR A 242 -16.49 2.89 6.81
N LEU A 243 -16.49 3.30 5.55
CA LEU A 243 -17.63 3.26 4.63
C LEU A 243 -17.55 2.12 3.60
N LEU A 244 -16.63 1.16 3.77
CA LEU A 244 -16.24 0.21 2.74
C LEU A 244 -17.44 -0.56 2.15
N GLY A 245 -17.74 -0.31 0.88
CA GLY A 245 -18.79 -1.01 0.13
C GLY A 245 -20.22 -0.78 0.62
N LEU A 246 -20.47 0.24 1.46
CA LEU A 246 -21.82 0.58 1.92
C LEU A 246 -22.62 1.35 0.86
N GLY A 247 -21.94 2.05 -0.06
CA GLY A 247 -22.58 2.89 -1.07
C GLY A 247 -23.48 3.97 -0.46
N ARG A 248 -24.66 4.19 -1.04
CA ARG A 248 -25.67 5.15 -0.54
C ARG A 248 -26.54 4.61 0.59
N ASN A 249 -26.38 3.34 0.97
CA ASN A 249 -27.31 2.66 1.88
C ASN A 249 -27.04 2.96 3.37
N VAL A 250 -26.33 4.05 3.69
CA VAL A 250 -25.98 4.38 5.08
C VAL A 250 -26.98 5.37 5.65
N VAL A 251 -27.86 4.86 6.51
CA VAL A 251 -28.87 5.65 7.20
C VAL A 251 -28.20 6.70 8.09
N GLY A 252 -28.61 7.96 7.95
CA GLY A 252 -28.16 9.06 8.81
C GLY A 252 -26.88 9.77 8.36
N LEU A 253 -26.41 9.56 7.12
CA LEU A 253 -25.29 10.31 6.52
C LEU A 253 -25.71 11.25 5.38
N ASP A 254 -26.98 11.24 4.97
CA ASP A 254 -27.46 11.99 3.80
C ASP A 254 -27.19 13.50 3.94
N ASP A 255 -27.36 14.07 5.14
CA ASP A 255 -27.12 15.50 5.41
C ASP A 255 -25.66 15.94 5.20
N LEU A 256 -24.71 15.01 5.22
CA LEU A 256 -23.28 15.33 5.12
C LEU A 256 -22.83 15.58 3.67
N ASN A 257 -23.67 15.25 2.68
CA ASN A 257 -23.36 15.38 1.25
C ASN A 257 -21.95 14.88 0.89
N ILE A 258 -21.57 13.71 1.42
CA ILE A 258 -20.20 13.17 1.33
C ILE A 258 -19.70 13.15 -0.12
N ILE A 259 -20.57 12.77 -1.07
CA ILE A 259 -20.22 12.69 -2.50
C ILE A 259 -19.85 14.07 -3.06
N GLU A 260 -20.67 15.10 -2.82
CA GLU A 260 -20.44 16.46 -3.30
C GLU A 260 -19.18 17.06 -2.67
N GLU A 261 -19.00 16.81 -1.37
CA GLU A 261 -17.85 17.30 -0.64
C GLU A 261 -16.54 16.64 -1.07
N LEU A 262 -16.57 15.35 -1.45
CA LEU A 262 -15.40 14.66 -2.02
C LEU A 262 -15.17 15.07 -3.48
N ASP A 263 -16.22 15.33 -4.26
CA ASP A 263 -16.10 15.84 -5.63
C ASP A 263 -15.40 17.21 -5.68
N LYS A 264 -15.79 18.12 -4.77
CA LYS A 264 -15.09 19.41 -4.57
C LYS A 264 -13.59 19.23 -4.25
N CYS A 265 -13.22 18.18 -3.51
CA CYS A 265 -11.82 17.85 -3.23
C CYS A 265 -11.07 17.30 -4.46
N ILE A 266 -11.76 16.60 -5.36
CA ILE A 266 -11.16 15.98 -6.56
C ILE A 266 -10.95 17.02 -7.66
N ASN A 267 -12.00 17.78 -7.98
CA ASN A 267 -12.04 18.69 -9.13
C ASN A 267 -11.73 20.16 -8.75
N GLY A 268 -11.67 20.45 -7.45
CA GLY A 268 -11.45 21.79 -6.94
C GLY A 268 -12.76 22.52 -6.69
N GLY A 269 -12.77 23.38 -5.67
CA GLY A 269 -13.95 24.12 -5.26
C GLY A 269 -13.66 25.09 -4.12
N LYS A 270 -14.67 25.87 -3.72
CA LYS A 270 -14.59 26.71 -2.52
C LYS A 270 -14.92 25.88 -1.29
N VAL A 271 -14.09 26.01 -0.25
CA VAL A 271 -14.35 25.38 1.04
C VAL A 271 -15.55 26.05 1.71
N SER A 272 -16.56 25.27 2.07
CA SER A 272 -17.73 25.76 2.83
C SER A 272 -17.72 25.09 4.20
N PHE A 273 -17.10 25.72 5.20
CA PHE A 273 -17.30 25.31 6.60
C PHE A 273 -18.02 26.43 7.36
N ALA A 274 -19.15 26.08 7.99
CA ALA A 274 -19.92 26.94 8.88
C ALA A 274 -19.72 26.49 10.34
N LYS A 275 -19.69 27.45 11.29
CA LYS A 275 -19.68 27.16 12.74
C LYS A 275 -21.10 27.01 13.28
N ASN A 276 -21.31 26.04 14.18
CA ASN A 276 -22.40 26.02 15.16
C ASN A 276 -22.01 26.78 16.45
N GLN A 277 -23.01 27.16 17.25
CA GLN A 277 -22.91 28.03 18.43
C GLN A 277 -22.09 27.48 19.64
N ASN A 278 -21.52 26.26 19.56
CA ASN A 278 -20.93 25.54 20.71
C ASN A 278 -19.39 25.35 20.69
N GLY A 279 -18.63 26.16 19.96
CA GLY A 279 -17.20 26.35 20.26
C GLY A 279 -16.22 25.19 19.97
N THR A 280 -16.42 24.35 18.95
CA THR A 280 -15.34 23.48 18.42
C THR A 280 -15.26 23.62 16.88
N LEU A 281 -14.02 23.71 16.35
CA LEU A 281 -13.58 24.37 15.08
C LEU A 281 -14.38 23.99 13.81
N CYS A 282 -14.57 24.87 12.81
CA CYS A 282 -13.52 25.30 11.87
C CYS A 282 -13.95 26.38 10.82
N TYR A 283 -13.07 26.66 9.84
CA TYR A 283 -12.61 27.97 9.33
C TYR A 283 -13.51 28.77 8.35
N LYS A 284 -13.57 30.10 8.54
CA LYS A 284 -13.91 31.13 7.52
C LYS A 284 -12.64 31.52 6.78
N GLY A 285 -12.47 31.11 5.54
CA GLY A 285 -11.43 31.63 4.65
C GLY A 285 -11.89 31.55 3.19
N ASN A 286 -11.72 32.62 2.42
CA ASN A 286 -11.94 32.65 0.97
C ASN A 286 -10.84 31.84 0.24
N GLY A 287 -10.67 30.56 0.58
CA GLY A 287 -9.62 29.70 0.05
C GLY A 287 -10.15 28.63 -0.89
N PHE A 288 -9.48 28.44 -2.03
CA PHE A 288 -9.70 27.30 -2.91
C PHE A 288 -9.07 26.04 -2.29
N ILE A 289 -9.69 24.88 -2.53
CA ILE A 289 -9.14 23.59 -2.11
C ILE A 289 -7.84 23.30 -2.89
N HIS A 290 -6.77 22.91 -2.18
CA HIS A 290 -5.56 22.38 -2.81
C HIS A 290 -5.83 20.96 -3.32
N THR A 291 -6.12 20.85 -4.62
CA THR A 291 -6.41 19.58 -5.29
C THR A 291 -5.23 18.62 -5.24
N ASP A 292 -3.99 19.11 -5.31
CA ASP A 292 -2.78 18.26 -5.21
C ASP A 292 -2.70 17.43 -3.92
N ILE A 293 -3.24 17.95 -2.81
CA ILE A 293 -3.22 17.27 -1.49
C ILE A 293 -4.47 16.41 -1.33
N THR A 294 -5.63 16.97 -1.63
CA THR A 294 -6.94 16.39 -1.28
C THR A 294 -7.48 15.42 -2.31
N SER A 295 -7.10 15.55 -3.59
CA SER A 295 -7.60 14.72 -4.69
C SER A 295 -7.32 13.21 -4.49
N PRO A 296 -6.09 12.74 -4.22
CA PRO A 296 -5.84 11.31 -4.01
C PRO A 296 -6.58 10.74 -2.79
N ALA A 297 -6.69 11.53 -1.72
CA ALA A 297 -7.45 11.16 -0.52
C ALA A 297 -8.94 11.02 -0.79
N ALA A 298 -9.52 11.97 -1.51
CA ALA A 298 -10.93 11.98 -1.84
C ALA A 298 -11.30 10.87 -2.84
N MET A 299 -10.46 10.63 -3.85
CA MET A 299 -10.61 9.48 -4.75
C MET A 299 -10.63 8.16 -3.97
N MET A 300 -9.69 7.99 -3.02
CA MET A 300 -9.61 6.79 -2.17
C MET A 300 -10.88 6.59 -1.34
N ALA A 301 -11.34 7.64 -0.65
CA ALA A 301 -12.55 7.57 0.17
C ALA A 301 -13.78 7.22 -0.67
N LEU A 302 -13.95 7.90 -1.80
CA LEU A 302 -15.10 7.73 -2.70
C LEU A 302 -15.11 6.34 -3.34
N SER A 303 -13.96 5.85 -3.83
CA SER A 303 -13.89 4.53 -4.45
C SER A 303 -14.14 3.39 -3.46
N PHE A 304 -13.66 3.52 -2.22
CA PHE A 304 -13.86 2.49 -1.19
C PHE A 304 -15.29 2.48 -0.69
N MET A 305 -15.92 3.65 -0.53
CA MET A 305 -17.34 3.76 -0.20
C MET A 305 -18.23 3.05 -1.25
N PHE A 306 -17.91 3.21 -2.53
CA PHE A 306 -18.64 2.64 -3.67
C PHE A 306 -17.98 1.38 -4.26
N MET A 307 -17.17 0.66 -3.48
CA MET A 307 -16.42 -0.49 -4.00
C MET A 307 -17.35 -1.64 -4.41
N LYS A 308 -17.25 -2.08 -5.67
CA LYS A 308 -18.12 -3.11 -6.30
C LYS A 308 -19.62 -2.76 -6.30
N THR A 309 -20.00 -1.48 -6.32
CA THR A 309 -21.43 -1.09 -6.41
C THR A 309 -21.88 -0.85 -7.85
N ASN A 310 -20.94 -0.65 -8.78
CA ASN A 310 -21.20 -0.24 -10.16
C ASN A 310 -22.08 1.02 -10.29
N ASP A 311 -22.02 1.95 -9.33
CA ASP A 311 -22.77 3.22 -9.41
C ASP A 311 -22.21 4.10 -10.54
N ALA A 312 -23.04 4.37 -11.55
CA ALA A 312 -22.68 5.15 -12.73
C ALA A 312 -22.37 6.62 -12.38
N LEU A 313 -23.06 7.22 -11.41
CA LEU A 313 -22.88 8.64 -11.07
C LEU A 313 -21.51 8.88 -10.44
N VAL A 314 -21.13 8.02 -9.50
CA VAL A 314 -19.81 8.10 -8.85
C VAL A 314 -18.70 7.73 -9.83
N SER A 315 -18.95 6.76 -10.70
CA SER A 315 -18.02 6.37 -11.76
C SER A 315 -17.73 7.53 -12.73
N GLN A 316 -18.72 8.37 -13.04
CA GLN A 316 -18.56 9.57 -13.88
C GLN A 316 -17.65 10.62 -13.23
N ILE A 317 -17.77 10.86 -11.91
CA ILE A 317 -16.88 11.77 -11.17
C ILE A 317 -15.41 11.32 -11.30
N LEU A 318 -15.18 10.01 -11.28
CA LEU A 318 -13.85 9.41 -11.38
C LEU A 318 -13.42 9.08 -12.83
N SER A 319 -14.19 9.49 -13.84
CA SER A 319 -13.94 9.10 -15.23
C SER A 319 -12.62 9.63 -15.79
N ILE A 320 -12.11 8.93 -16.80
CA ILE A 320 -10.89 9.32 -17.52
C ILE A 320 -11.22 10.53 -18.41
N PRO A 321 -10.47 11.64 -18.32
CA PRO A 321 -10.66 12.77 -19.23
C PRO A 321 -10.46 12.35 -20.68
N THR A 322 -11.35 12.83 -21.56
CA THR A 322 -11.32 12.50 -22.99
C THR A 322 -10.67 13.57 -23.85
N THR A 323 -10.48 14.79 -23.32
CA THR A 323 -9.88 15.90 -24.07
C THR A 323 -8.36 15.94 -23.91
N ALA A 324 -7.64 16.33 -24.96
CA ALA A 324 -6.18 16.47 -24.90
C ALA A 324 -5.74 17.52 -23.86
N TYR A 325 -6.51 18.60 -23.69
CA TYR A 325 -6.22 19.66 -22.73
C TYR A 325 -6.24 19.13 -21.29
N ASP A 326 -7.33 18.46 -20.88
CA ASP A 326 -7.46 17.93 -19.53
C ASP A 326 -6.40 16.86 -19.23
N LEU A 327 -6.05 16.05 -20.22
CA LEU A 327 -4.99 15.04 -20.12
C LEU A 327 -3.60 15.64 -19.90
N THR A 328 -3.34 16.83 -20.45
CA THR A 328 -2.04 17.52 -20.27
C THR A 328 -1.94 18.31 -18.97
N ILE A 329 -3.07 18.74 -18.40
CA ILE A 329 -3.10 19.53 -17.15
C ILE A 329 -3.01 18.65 -15.92
N ILE A 330 -3.72 17.52 -15.92
CA ILE A 330 -3.75 16.63 -14.77
C ILE A 330 -2.41 15.90 -14.68
N ARG A 331 -1.81 15.91 -13.49
CA ARG A 331 -0.57 15.18 -13.22
C ARG A 331 -0.72 13.69 -13.59
N PRO A 332 0.24 13.09 -14.31
CA PRO A 332 0.16 11.69 -14.73
C PRO A 332 -0.05 10.69 -13.58
N ASP A 333 0.56 10.92 -12.41
CA ASP A 333 0.34 10.09 -11.22
C ASP A 333 -1.14 10.07 -10.80
N PHE A 334 -1.83 11.23 -10.87
CA PHE A 334 -3.25 11.34 -10.54
C PHE A 334 -4.14 10.72 -11.62
N LEU A 335 -3.75 10.75 -12.89
CA LEU A 335 -4.45 10.02 -13.96
C LEU A 335 -4.41 8.51 -13.71
N LEU A 336 -3.22 7.98 -13.37
CA LEU A 336 -3.06 6.57 -13.01
C LEU A 336 -3.97 6.19 -11.84
N LEU A 337 -3.96 7.00 -10.77
CA LEU A 337 -4.85 6.79 -9.63
C LEU A 337 -6.32 6.88 -10.03
N ARG A 338 -6.72 7.91 -10.79
CA ARG A 338 -8.11 8.13 -11.21
C ARG A 338 -8.67 6.91 -11.96
N VAL A 339 -7.90 6.35 -12.89
CA VAL A 339 -8.23 5.09 -13.58
C VAL A 339 -8.48 3.97 -12.59
N CYS A 340 -7.57 3.78 -11.62
CA CYS A 340 -7.71 2.72 -10.64
C CYS A 340 -8.98 2.87 -9.80
N HIS A 341 -9.26 4.08 -9.31
CA HIS A 341 -10.42 4.37 -8.47
C HIS A 341 -11.74 4.24 -9.24
N HIS A 342 -11.77 4.62 -10.52
CA HIS A 342 -12.91 4.42 -11.42
C HIS A 342 -13.30 2.93 -11.53
N TYR A 343 -12.31 2.06 -11.74
CA TYR A 343 -12.54 0.62 -11.89
C TYR A 343 -12.71 -0.13 -10.57
N LEU A 344 -12.29 0.44 -9.43
CA LEU A 344 -12.67 -0.09 -8.11
C LEU A 344 -14.19 -0.01 -7.88
N VAL A 345 -14.84 1.02 -8.42
CA VAL A 345 -16.30 1.17 -8.42
C VAL A 345 -16.93 0.23 -9.46
N LEU A 346 -16.45 0.27 -10.71
CA LEU A 346 -16.90 -0.59 -11.82
C LEU A 346 -16.22 -1.96 -11.85
N TRP A 347 -16.19 -2.64 -10.71
CA TRP A 347 -15.36 -3.84 -10.52
C TRP A 347 -15.70 -4.98 -11.50
N ASP A 348 -16.97 -5.15 -11.83
CA ASP A 348 -17.43 -6.28 -12.64
C ASP A 348 -17.01 -6.15 -14.11
N SER A 349 -16.85 -4.92 -14.60
CA SER A 349 -16.45 -4.62 -15.98
C SER A 349 -15.03 -5.08 -16.33
N ILE A 350 -14.16 -5.23 -15.32
CA ILE A 350 -12.72 -5.50 -15.52
C ILE A 350 -12.50 -6.91 -16.06
N LYS A 351 -11.79 -7.02 -17.19
CA LYS A 351 -11.42 -8.29 -17.84
C LYS A 351 -9.91 -8.40 -18.00
N LEU A 352 -9.39 -9.60 -17.80
CA LEU A 352 -7.96 -9.91 -17.98
C LEU A 352 -7.63 -10.16 -19.46
N CYS A 353 -7.80 -9.16 -20.32
CA CYS A 353 -7.58 -9.27 -21.76
C CYS A 353 -6.98 -7.99 -22.36
N PRO A 354 -5.93 -8.07 -23.19
CA PRO A 354 -5.36 -6.91 -23.88
C PRO A 354 -6.37 -6.16 -24.76
N LYS A 355 -7.32 -6.86 -25.37
CA LYS A 355 -8.39 -6.24 -26.18
C LYS A 355 -9.28 -5.33 -25.33
N TRP A 356 -9.57 -5.76 -24.10
CA TRP A 356 -10.34 -4.95 -23.16
C TRP A 356 -9.57 -3.69 -22.77
N LEU A 357 -8.27 -3.81 -22.44
CA LEU A 357 -7.43 -2.64 -22.13
C LEU A 357 -7.48 -1.58 -23.23
N LYS A 358 -7.27 -1.98 -24.49
CA LYS A 358 -7.30 -1.07 -25.64
C LYS A 358 -8.64 -0.37 -25.80
N SER A 359 -9.75 -1.07 -25.52
CA SER A 359 -11.10 -0.47 -25.59
C SER A 359 -11.36 0.61 -24.52
N GLN A 360 -10.58 0.63 -23.43
CA GLN A 360 -10.76 1.60 -22.35
C GLN A 360 -9.86 2.84 -22.48
N ILE A 361 -8.90 2.82 -23.42
CA ILE A 361 -8.02 3.96 -23.67
C ILE A 361 -8.77 4.98 -24.55
N PRO A 362 -8.81 6.27 -24.19
CA PRO A 362 -9.43 7.29 -25.03
C PRO A 362 -8.87 7.31 -26.46
N ASN A 363 -9.74 7.45 -27.46
CA ASN A 363 -9.37 7.39 -28.88
C ASN A 363 -8.21 8.33 -29.27
N ILE A 364 -8.10 9.50 -28.63
CA ILE A 364 -7.00 10.46 -28.86
C ILE A 364 -5.64 9.81 -28.57
N LEU A 365 -5.56 9.04 -27.48
CA LEU A 365 -4.34 8.37 -27.07
C LEU A 365 -4.11 7.04 -27.83
N GLY A 366 -5.19 6.38 -28.26
CA GLY A 366 -5.11 5.17 -29.07
C GLY A 366 -4.42 5.40 -30.42
N LYS A 367 -4.68 6.54 -31.06
CA LYS A 367 -4.02 6.93 -32.33
C LYS A 367 -2.50 7.06 -32.19
N ILE A 368 -2.04 7.61 -31.06
CA ILE A 368 -0.60 7.82 -30.79
C ILE A 368 0.14 6.47 -30.65
N GLU A 369 -0.50 5.46 -30.07
CA GLU A 369 0.07 4.11 -30.00
C GLU A 369 0.14 3.47 -31.39
N GLU A 370 -0.89 3.64 -32.22
CA GLU A 370 -0.96 3.08 -33.58
C GLU A 370 0.03 3.73 -34.55
N GLU A 371 0.30 5.03 -34.37
CA GLU A 371 1.24 5.80 -35.19
C GLU A 371 2.71 5.67 -34.71
N GLU A 372 2.99 4.86 -33.69
CA GLU A 372 4.31 4.66 -33.06
C GLU A 372 4.99 5.97 -32.57
N GLU A 373 4.24 7.05 -32.34
CA GLU A 373 4.75 8.37 -31.91
C GLU A 373 5.09 8.45 -30.41
N LEU A 374 5.28 7.31 -29.74
CA LEU A 374 5.61 7.24 -28.31
C LEU A 374 7.07 7.64 -28.06
N THR A 375 7.33 8.95 -28.06
CA THR A 375 8.62 9.56 -27.75
C THR A 375 8.59 10.26 -26.39
N LEU A 376 9.78 10.54 -25.83
CA LEU A 376 9.89 11.30 -24.58
C LEU A 376 9.47 12.77 -24.73
N GLU A 377 9.48 13.28 -25.96
CA GLU A 377 9.14 14.67 -26.30
C GLU A 377 7.62 14.89 -26.37
N ASN A 378 6.87 13.86 -26.77
CA ASN A 378 5.42 13.97 -26.91
C ASN A 378 4.75 14.15 -25.53
N PRO A 379 4.02 15.25 -25.28
CA PRO A 379 3.39 15.52 -23.99
C PRO A 379 2.30 14.51 -23.62
N LEU A 380 1.74 13.79 -24.61
CA LEU A 380 0.70 12.79 -24.42
C LEU A 380 1.25 11.39 -24.05
N THR A 381 2.56 11.17 -24.16
CA THR A 381 3.21 9.90 -23.78
C THR A 381 3.01 9.59 -22.30
N CYS A 382 3.24 10.56 -21.41
CA CYS A 382 3.08 10.34 -19.96
C CYS A 382 1.63 10.04 -19.56
N PRO A 383 0.61 10.80 -20.00
CA PRO A 383 -0.80 10.45 -19.81
C PRO A 383 -1.17 9.05 -20.34
N PHE A 384 -0.71 8.68 -21.54
CA PHE A 384 -0.96 7.35 -22.10
C PHE A 384 -0.37 6.25 -21.20
N VAL A 385 0.90 6.37 -20.82
CA VAL A 385 1.58 5.39 -19.95
C VAL A 385 0.92 5.33 -18.58
N ALA A 386 0.48 6.46 -18.02
CA ALA A 386 -0.25 6.52 -16.76
C ALA A 386 -1.55 5.73 -16.80
N ILE A 387 -2.37 5.96 -17.84
CA ILE A 387 -3.67 5.28 -18.02
C ILE A 387 -3.46 3.78 -18.24
N LEU A 388 -2.53 3.41 -19.13
CA LEU A 388 -2.19 2.02 -19.39
C LEU A 388 -1.71 1.30 -18.11
N THR A 389 -0.83 1.94 -17.34
CA THR A 389 -0.33 1.39 -16.08
C THR A 389 -1.45 1.23 -15.05
N GLY A 390 -2.36 2.21 -14.94
CA GLY A 390 -3.51 2.14 -14.04
C GLY A 390 -4.45 0.98 -14.40
N LEU A 391 -4.74 0.81 -15.69
CA LEU A 391 -5.57 -0.29 -16.19
C LEU A 391 -4.93 -1.67 -15.96
N ILE A 392 -3.62 -1.80 -16.20
CA ILE A 392 -2.86 -3.03 -15.94
C ILE A 392 -2.87 -3.34 -14.44
N PHE A 393 -2.66 -2.32 -13.60
CA PHE A 393 -2.60 -2.48 -12.15
C PHE A 393 -3.94 -2.93 -11.57
N ILE A 394 -5.05 -2.26 -11.92
CA ILE A 394 -6.37 -2.63 -11.38
C ILE A 394 -6.83 -4.02 -11.86
N SER A 395 -6.53 -4.37 -13.12
CA SER A 395 -6.75 -5.72 -13.64
C SER A 395 -5.96 -6.76 -12.85
N SER A 396 -4.71 -6.44 -12.52
CA SER A 396 -3.83 -7.33 -11.76
C SER A 396 -4.27 -7.51 -10.31
N ILE A 397 -4.87 -6.49 -9.69
CA ILE A 397 -5.48 -6.61 -8.35
C ILE A 397 -6.68 -7.56 -8.41
N LYS A 398 -7.59 -7.41 -9.39
CA LYS A 398 -8.77 -8.29 -9.50
C LYS A 398 -8.41 -9.75 -9.71
N TYR A 399 -7.37 -10.00 -10.51
CA TYR A 399 -6.92 -11.35 -10.86
C TYR A 399 -5.62 -11.75 -10.14
N ALA A 400 -5.39 -11.22 -8.93
CA ALA A 400 -4.23 -11.57 -8.13
C ALA A 400 -4.19 -13.09 -7.85
N GLY A 401 -3.05 -13.73 -8.15
CA GLY A 401 -2.85 -15.17 -7.98
C GLY A 401 -3.66 -16.07 -8.91
N TYR A 402 -4.15 -15.58 -10.06
CA TYR A 402 -4.84 -16.41 -11.07
C TYR A 402 -3.88 -17.20 -11.98
N LEU A 403 -2.60 -16.82 -12.04
CA LEU A 403 -1.57 -17.50 -12.83
C LEU A 403 -1.85 -17.50 -14.35
N ASN A 404 -2.30 -16.37 -14.90
CA ASN A 404 -2.54 -16.23 -16.34
C ASN A 404 -1.24 -15.89 -17.11
N ASN A 405 -0.83 -16.79 -18.01
CA ASN A 405 0.38 -16.64 -18.81
C ASN A 405 0.25 -15.62 -19.96
N GLU A 406 -0.91 -15.51 -20.61
CA GLU A 406 -1.11 -14.54 -21.70
C GLU A 406 -0.96 -13.11 -21.18
N TRP A 407 -1.54 -12.84 -20.01
CA TRP A 407 -1.41 -11.56 -19.34
C TRP A 407 0.03 -11.25 -18.95
N LYS A 408 0.76 -12.24 -18.42
CA LYS A 408 2.19 -12.11 -18.13
C LYS A 408 2.96 -11.67 -19.37
N MET A 409 2.77 -12.35 -20.50
CA MET A 409 3.48 -12.06 -21.75
C MET A 409 3.18 -10.65 -22.24
N PHE A 410 1.91 -10.22 -22.22
CA PHE A 410 1.53 -8.86 -22.55
C PHE A 410 2.25 -7.81 -21.67
N CYS A 411 2.26 -8.00 -20.35
CA CYS A 411 2.95 -7.09 -19.44
C CYS A 411 4.46 -7.04 -19.70
N LEU A 412 5.10 -8.18 -20.01
CA LEU A 412 6.52 -8.24 -20.36
C LEU A 412 6.82 -7.48 -21.66
N GLU A 413 5.98 -7.65 -22.69
CA GLU A 413 6.10 -6.90 -23.94
C GLU A 413 5.95 -5.39 -23.72
N THR A 414 4.99 -4.96 -22.90
CA THR A 414 4.82 -3.55 -22.52
C THR A 414 6.06 -3.03 -21.78
N ILE A 415 6.59 -3.79 -20.81
CA ILE A 415 7.81 -3.42 -20.08
C ILE A 415 8.98 -3.25 -21.04
N ASP A 416 9.16 -4.17 -21.98
CA ASP A 416 10.27 -4.14 -22.93
C ASP A 416 10.13 -2.95 -23.89
N LYS A 417 8.91 -2.62 -24.36
CA LYS A 417 8.63 -1.41 -25.15
C LYS A 417 8.96 -0.12 -24.39
N LEU A 418 8.45 0.03 -23.17
CA LEU A 418 8.71 1.22 -22.34
C LEU A 418 10.20 1.33 -21.96
N THR A 419 10.88 0.20 -21.73
CA THR A 419 12.31 0.18 -21.44
C THR A 419 13.12 0.73 -22.63
N ARG A 420 12.73 0.41 -23.88
CA ARG A 420 13.36 1.00 -25.08
C ARG A 420 13.19 2.52 -25.12
N ILE A 421 11.99 3.03 -24.85
CA ILE A 421 11.73 4.48 -24.80
C ILE A 421 12.61 5.14 -23.72
N THR A 422 12.71 4.56 -22.53
CA THR A 422 13.56 5.14 -21.47
C THR A 422 15.07 5.01 -21.73
N SER A 423 15.48 4.19 -22.69
CA SER A 423 16.89 4.03 -23.03
C SER A 423 17.44 5.18 -23.88
N THR A 424 16.58 5.97 -24.51
CA THR A 424 16.98 7.18 -25.25
C THR A 424 17.55 8.24 -24.30
N ILE A 425 18.41 9.09 -24.86
CA ILE A 425 19.07 10.18 -24.12
C ILE A 425 18.06 11.29 -23.94
N ALA A 426 17.84 11.70 -22.69
CA ALA A 426 16.96 12.82 -22.35
C ALA A 426 17.80 14.09 -22.26
N VAL A 427 17.55 15.05 -23.14
CA VAL A 427 18.29 16.32 -23.23
C VAL A 427 17.58 17.39 -22.41
N SER A 428 16.26 17.55 -22.58
CA SER A 428 15.48 18.56 -21.86
C SER A 428 15.10 18.13 -20.43
N LEU A 429 14.76 19.12 -19.58
CA LEU A 429 14.24 18.84 -18.24
C LEU A 429 12.91 18.08 -18.28
N SER A 430 12.05 18.41 -19.25
CA SER A 430 10.75 17.74 -19.44
C SER A 430 10.94 16.24 -19.77
N GLU A 431 11.84 15.91 -20.68
CA GLU A 431 12.18 14.52 -21.02
C GLU A 431 12.75 13.76 -19.82
N LYS A 432 13.57 14.41 -18.98
CA LYS A 432 14.12 13.79 -17.76
C LYS A 432 13.01 13.45 -16.77
N VAL A 433 12.03 14.35 -16.57
CA VAL A 433 10.88 14.11 -15.70
C VAL A 433 10.01 12.97 -16.26
N SER A 434 9.69 13.01 -17.56
CA SER A 434 8.97 11.95 -18.25
C SER A 434 9.67 10.60 -18.12
N LYS A 435 11.00 10.56 -18.28
CA LYS A 435 11.82 9.36 -18.13
C LYS A 435 11.77 8.79 -16.72
N ILE A 436 11.80 9.62 -15.67
CA ILE A 436 11.66 9.16 -14.28
C ILE A 436 10.25 8.58 -14.05
N PHE A 437 9.22 9.26 -14.53
CA PHE A 437 7.83 8.79 -14.41
C PHE A 437 7.60 7.45 -15.11
N ILE A 438 8.06 7.30 -16.37
CA ILE A 438 7.94 6.05 -17.12
C ILE A 438 8.73 4.92 -16.43
N LYS A 439 9.91 5.19 -15.86
CA LYS A 439 10.65 4.20 -15.05
C LYS A 439 9.84 3.73 -13.83
N SER A 440 9.16 4.63 -13.14
CA SER A 440 8.25 4.28 -12.04
C SER A 440 7.08 3.42 -12.52
N CYS A 441 6.50 3.75 -13.67
CA CYS A 441 5.44 2.95 -14.30
C CYS A 441 5.92 1.55 -14.69
N ILE A 442 7.14 1.40 -15.22
CA ILE A 442 7.75 0.09 -15.51
C ILE A 442 7.80 -0.77 -14.24
N ASN A 443 8.23 -0.20 -13.11
CA ASN A 443 8.27 -0.91 -11.84
C ASN A 443 6.85 -1.30 -11.38
N GLN A 444 5.86 -0.42 -11.55
CA GLN A 444 4.46 -0.71 -11.21
C GLN A 444 3.85 -1.80 -12.11
N ILE A 445 4.13 -1.81 -13.41
CA ILE A 445 3.69 -2.87 -14.33
C ILE A 445 4.33 -4.21 -13.95
N LEU A 446 5.62 -4.20 -13.59
CA LEU A 446 6.30 -5.40 -13.10
C LEU A 446 5.66 -5.95 -11.81
N LEU A 447 5.36 -5.06 -10.85
CA LEU A 447 4.63 -5.44 -9.65
C LEU A 447 3.24 -5.99 -9.99
N SER A 448 2.54 -5.36 -10.92
CA SER A 448 1.21 -5.81 -11.37
C SER A 448 1.27 -7.21 -11.98
N ALA A 449 2.25 -7.49 -12.85
CA ALA A 449 2.47 -8.83 -13.39
C ALA A 449 2.80 -9.85 -12.27
N SER A 450 3.59 -9.45 -11.27
CA SER A 450 3.90 -10.31 -10.12
C SER A 450 2.69 -10.61 -9.23
N LEU A 451 1.72 -9.70 -9.13
CA LEU A 451 0.46 -9.93 -8.38
C LEU A 451 -0.35 -11.06 -9.02
N VAL A 452 -0.47 -11.08 -10.36
CA VAL A 452 -1.19 -12.15 -11.08
C VAL A 452 -0.46 -13.49 -10.96
N MET A 453 0.87 -13.46 -11.00
CA MET A 453 1.76 -14.62 -10.92
C MET A 453 2.22 -14.94 -9.48
N ALA A 454 1.53 -14.42 -8.45
CA ALA A 454 1.99 -14.51 -7.07
C ALA A 454 2.14 -15.98 -6.60
N GLY A 455 3.31 -16.30 -6.05
CA GLY A 455 3.72 -17.61 -5.55
C GLY A 455 4.25 -18.58 -6.61
N SER A 456 4.13 -18.27 -7.91
CA SER A 456 4.52 -19.20 -8.98
C SER A 456 6.02 -19.39 -9.19
N GLY A 457 6.85 -18.42 -8.76
CA GLY A 457 8.27 -18.40 -9.05
C GLY A 457 8.60 -18.26 -10.55
N ASP A 458 7.76 -17.58 -11.33
CA ASP A 458 7.94 -17.45 -12.79
C ASP A 458 9.33 -16.88 -13.16
N LEU A 459 10.06 -17.62 -13.99
CA LEU A 459 11.45 -17.34 -14.34
C LEU A 459 11.59 -16.07 -15.19
N ASP A 460 10.64 -15.77 -16.07
CA ASP A 460 10.74 -14.61 -16.97
C ASP A 460 10.60 -13.30 -16.19
N LEU A 461 9.64 -13.26 -15.27
CA LEU A 461 9.48 -12.13 -14.35
C LEU A 461 10.68 -12.01 -13.40
N ILE A 462 11.19 -13.11 -12.83
CA ILE A 462 12.41 -13.09 -11.99
C ILE A 462 13.61 -12.55 -12.77
N ARG A 463 13.77 -12.93 -14.05
CA ARG A 463 14.84 -12.39 -14.91
C ARG A 463 14.73 -10.88 -15.08
N ARG A 464 13.52 -10.34 -15.28
CA ARG A 464 13.29 -8.87 -15.35
C ARG A 464 13.53 -8.19 -14.00
N CYS A 465 13.06 -8.78 -12.90
CA CYS A 465 13.37 -8.31 -11.54
C CYS A 465 14.88 -8.23 -11.30
N ARG A 466 15.65 -9.25 -11.73
CA ARG A 466 17.11 -9.30 -11.61
C ARG A 466 17.80 -8.16 -12.38
N VAL A 467 17.35 -7.88 -13.60
CA VAL A 467 17.89 -6.77 -14.41
C VAL A 467 17.64 -5.43 -13.70
N LEU A 468 16.42 -5.18 -13.23
CA LEU A 468 16.10 -3.92 -12.53
C LEU A 468 16.78 -3.82 -11.16
N HIS A 469 16.96 -4.93 -10.45
CA HIS A 469 17.75 -4.99 -9.21
C HIS A 469 19.22 -4.62 -9.43
N GLY A 470 19.77 -4.97 -10.59
CA GLY A 470 21.15 -4.65 -10.99
C GLY A 470 21.38 -3.18 -11.35
N ARG A 471 20.33 -2.38 -11.58
CA ARG A 471 20.46 -0.96 -11.93
C ARG A 471 20.63 -0.12 -10.67
N ILE A 472 21.83 0.43 -10.47
CA ILE A 472 22.19 1.28 -9.30
C ILE A 472 22.55 2.72 -9.73
N GLN A 473 22.08 3.15 -10.90
CA GLN A 473 22.32 4.51 -11.40
C GLN A 473 21.59 5.55 -10.53
N GLN A 474 22.02 6.81 -10.56
CA GLN A 474 21.42 7.90 -9.76
C GLN A 474 19.92 8.09 -10.03
N ASP A 475 19.44 7.74 -11.23
CA ASP A 475 18.02 7.79 -11.58
C ASP A 475 17.16 6.74 -10.84
N PHE A 476 17.76 5.74 -10.19
CA PHE A 476 17.05 4.70 -9.45
C PHE A 476 16.98 5.03 -7.97
N THR A 477 15.77 5.33 -7.49
CA THR A 477 15.49 5.69 -6.10
C THR A 477 15.30 4.46 -5.20
N TYR A 478 15.26 4.70 -3.89
CA TYR A 478 14.91 3.66 -2.89
C TYR A 478 13.56 2.99 -3.22
N GLY A 479 12.56 3.78 -3.60
CA GLY A 479 11.22 3.31 -3.97
C GLY A 479 11.18 2.37 -5.17
N ASN A 480 12.03 2.63 -6.17
CA ASN A 480 12.16 1.73 -7.33
C ASN A 480 12.66 0.35 -6.89
N HIS A 481 13.69 0.29 -6.04
CA HIS A 481 14.17 -0.96 -5.47
C HIS A 481 13.12 -1.64 -4.59
N MET A 482 12.40 -0.86 -3.79
CA MET A 482 11.32 -1.37 -2.94
C MET A 482 10.20 -2.03 -3.76
N CYS A 483 9.77 -1.41 -4.86
CA CYS A 483 8.77 -1.97 -5.77
C CYS A 483 9.26 -3.28 -6.42
N VAL A 484 10.48 -3.30 -6.97
CA VAL A 484 11.10 -4.50 -7.57
C VAL A 484 11.26 -5.63 -6.54
N HIS A 485 11.64 -5.30 -5.31
CA HIS A 485 11.79 -6.28 -4.23
C HIS A 485 10.46 -6.83 -3.75
N LEU A 486 9.43 -5.99 -3.65
CA LEU A 486 8.08 -6.46 -3.36
C LEU A 486 7.55 -7.38 -4.48
N ALA A 487 7.81 -7.03 -5.74
CA ALA A 487 7.44 -7.88 -6.89
C ALA A 487 8.14 -9.25 -6.85
N LEU A 488 9.44 -9.27 -6.56
CA LEU A 488 10.19 -10.51 -6.34
C LEU A 488 9.63 -11.30 -5.14
N GLY A 489 9.26 -10.59 -4.07
CA GLY A 489 8.64 -11.18 -2.89
C GLY A 489 7.30 -11.84 -3.18
N PHE A 490 6.45 -11.23 -4.01
CA PHE A 490 5.18 -11.81 -4.44
C PHE A 490 5.36 -13.02 -5.36
N LEU A 491 6.34 -13.01 -6.28
CA LEU A 491 6.63 -14.16 -7.12
C LEU A 491 7.01 -15.40 -6.29
N CYS A 492 7.78 -15.20 -5.23
CA CYS A 492 8.27 -16.25 -4.35
C CYS A 492 7.56 -16.26 -2.98
N LEU A 493 6.29 -15.84 -2.93
CA LEU A 493 5.53 -15.67 -1.70
C LEU A 493 5.53 -16.96 -0.85
N SER A 494 5.97 -16.88 0.40
CA SER A 494 6.10 -18.04 1.30
C SER A 494 6.84 -19.23 0.66
N ASN A 495 7.90 -18.97 -0.13
CA ASN A 495 8.61 -19.96 -0.93
C ASN A 495 7.72 -20.76 -1.90
N GLY A 496 6.64 -20.14 -2.42
CA GLY A 496 5.69 -20.74 -3.35
C GLY A 496 4.59 -21.59 -2.70
N THR A 497 4.48 -21.57 -1.37
CA THR A 497 3.41 -22.28 -0.65
C THR A 497 2.10 -21.50 -0.59
N LYS A 498 2.18 -20.17 -0.69
CA LYS A 498 1.04 -19.26 -0.63
C LYS A 498 0.95 -18.41 -1.88
N THR A 499 -0.23 -17.84 -2.08
CA THR A 499 -0.54 -16.89 -3.15
C THR A 499 -1.53 -15.84 -2.62
N LEU A 500 -1.88 -14.85 -3.42
CA LEU A 500 -2.79 -13.78 -3.02
C LEU A 500 -4.24 -14.15 -3.38
N SER A 501 -5.21 -13.60 -2.64
CA SER A 501 -6.63 -13.82 -2.88
C SER A 501 -7.46 -12.59 -2.54
N VAL A 502 -8.38 -12.22 -3.44
CA VAL A 502 -9.19 -10.99 -3.36
C VAL A 502 -10.69 -11.31 -3.22
N SER A 503 -11.02 -12.31 -2.40
CA SER A 503 -12.40 -12.76 -2.18
C SER A 503 -13.28 -11.68 -1.54
N SER A 504 -12.75 -10.96 -0.55
CA SER A 504 -13.49 -9.90 0.18
C SER A 504 -13.17 -8.49 -0.34
N ARG A 505 -14.07 -7.53 -0.09
CA ARG A 505 -13.80 -6.09 -0.33
C ARG A 505 -12.62 -5.60 0.51
N GLU A 506 -12.47 -6.12 1.73
CA GLU A 506 -11.36 -5.80 2.63
C GLU A 506 -10.02 -6.21 2.03
N SER A 507 -9.95 -7.42 1.49
CA SER A 507 -8.75 -7.96 0.85
C SER A 507 -8.33 -7.09 -0.34
N ILE A 508 -9.31 -6.59 -1.11
CA ILE A 508 -9.06 -5.67 -2.22
C ILE A 508 -8.55 -4.33 -1.71
N ALA A 509 -9.19 -3.76 -0.69
CA ALA A 509 -8.76 -2.51 -0.07
C ALA A 509 -7.31 -2.64 0.43
N HIS A 510 -7.02 -3.62 1.29
CA HIS A 510 -5.69 -3.91 1.84
C HIS A 510 -4.62 -4.11 0.76
N LEU A 511 -4.94 -4.85 -0.30
CA LEU A 511 -4.01 -5.06 -1.40
C LEU A 511 -3.74 -3.74 -2.15
N PHE A 512 -4.80 -2.97 -2.45
CA PHE A 512 -4.67 -1.67 -3.11
C PHE A 512 -3.79 -0.70 -2.34
N ILE A 513 -3.98 -0.58 -1.03
CA ILE A 513 -3.17 0.30 -0.16
C ILE A 513 -1.72 -0.17 -0.12
N SER A 514 -1.50 -1.48 0.04
CA SER A 514 -0.14 -2.03 0.11
C SER A 514 0.66 -1.78 -1.17
N CYS A 515 -0.02 -1.81 -2.32
CA CYS A 515 0.56 -1.66 -3.65
C CYS A 515 0.30 -0.27 -4.25
N TYR A 516 -0.06 0.72 -3.43
CA TYR A 516 -0.38 2.08 -3.89
C TYR A 516 0.74 2.63 -4.79
N PRO A 517 0.44 3.15 -5.99
CA PRO A 517 1.42 3.36 -7.07
C PRO A 517 2.28 4.63 -6.91
N VAL A 518 2.63 5.01 -5.66
CA VAL A 518 3.52 6.13 -5.34
C VAL A 518 4.56 5.67 -4.32
N TYR A 519 5.81 5.52 -4.76
CA TYR A 519 6.91 4.97 -3.95
C TYR A 519 7.85 6.06 -3.41
N PRO A 520 8.46 5.85 -2.23
CA PRO A 520 9.34 6.82 -1.59
C PRO A 520 10.64 7.06 -2.38
N LYS A 521 11.12 8.30 -2.47
CA LYS A 521 12.39 8.64 -3.12
C LYS A 521 13.59 8.18 -2.26
N TYR A 522 13.49 8.38 -0.95
CA TYR A 522 14.52 8.05 0.03
C TYR A 522 13.97 7.10 1.11
N PRO A 523 14.83 6.39 1.86
CA PRO A 523 14.39 5.50 2.94
C PRO A 523 13.49 6.14 4.00
N ASN A 524 13.70 7.43 4.32
CA ASN A 524 12.89 8.18 5.29
C ASN A 524 11.73 8.96 4.68
N ASP A 525 11.53 8.89 3.35
CA ASP A 525 10.47 9.61 2.66
C ASP A 525 9.09 8.95 2.90
N ASN A 526 8.17 9.71 3.47
CA ASN A 526 6.78 9.33 3.69
C ASN A 526 5.82 10.45 3.24
N GLN A 527 6.24 11.27 2.26
CA GLN A 527 5.50 12.47 1.86
C GLN A 527 4.12 12.13 1.29
N TYR A 528 4.04 11.11 0.44
CA TYR A 528 2.82 10.77 -0.30
C TYR A 528 2.10 9.52 0.19
N HIS A 529 2.81 8.57 0.79
CA HIS A 529 2.23 7.32 1.26
C HIS A 529 3.00 6.78 2.46
N PHE A 530 2.26 6.31 3.46
CA PHE A 530 2.85 5.86 4.71
C PHE A 530 3.49 4.48 4.54
N GLN A 531 4.82 4.40 4.65
CA GLN A 531 5.57 3.17 4.33
C GLN A 531 5.13 1.94 5.15
N ILE A 532 4.59 2.12 6.36
CA ILE A 532 4.07 1.02 7.20
C ILE A 532 2.95 0.22 6.52
N LEU A 533 2.08 0.89 5.75
CA LEU A 533 0.90 0.28 5.12
C LEU A 533 1.27 -0.69 3.99
N ARG A 534 2.53 -0.66 3.55
CA ARG A 534 3.09 -1.53 2.51
C ARG A 534 3.10 -3.00 2.89
N HIS A 535 2.93 -3.35 4.17
CA HIS A 535 2.85 -4.74 4.64
C HIS A 535 1.42 -5.27 4.73
N LEU A 536 0.38 -4.48 4.40
CA LEU A 536 -1.02 -4.93 4.46
C LEU A 536 -1.33 -6.09 3.51
N TRP A 537 -0.52 -6.32 2.47
CA TRP A 537 -0.64 -7.49 1.59
C TRP A 537 -0.62 -8.82 2.37
N ALA A 538 0.01 -8.86 3.55
CA ALA A 538 0.08 -10.06 4.40
C ALA A 538 -1.30 -10.61 4.76
N THR A 539 -2.29 -9.72 4.88
CA THR A 539 -3.69 -10.04 5.24
C THR A 539 -4.47 -10.66 4.08
N VAL A 540 -3.93 -10.55 2.87
CA VAL A 540 -4.54 -10.97 1.59
C VAL A 540 -4.00 -12.34 1.13
N THR A 541 -3.10 -12.93 1.91
CA THR A 541 -2.46 -14.21 1.58
C THR A 541 -3.39 -15.40 1.83
N GLN A 542 -3.34 -16.40 0.95
CA GLN A 542 -4.10 -17.64 1.04
C GLN A 542 -3.20 -18.85 0.75
N ASP A 543 -3.42 -19.92 1.50
CA ASP A 543 -2.84 -21.24 1.24
C ASP A 543 -3.54 -21.91 0.05
N ARG A 544 -2.84 -22.04 -1.08
CA ARG A 544 -3.34 -22.73 -2.27
C ARG A 544 -2.36 -23.75 -2.85
N CYS A 545 -1.23 -24.02 -2.19
CA CYS A 545 -0.29 -25.03 -2.66
C CYS A 545 -0.78 -26.44 -2.31
N LEU A 546 -1.08 -27.23 -3.33
CA LEU A 546 -1.42 -28.64 -3.19
C LEU A 546 -0.14 -29.46 -3.08
N VAL A 547 0.04 -30.15 -1.96
CA VAL A 547 1.19 -31.01 -1.69
C VAL A 547 0.69 -32.41 -1.34
N THR A 548 1.12 -33.42 -2.10
CA THR A 548 0.84 -34.83 -1.82
C THR A 548 1.99 -35.45 -1.03
N LYS A 549 1.66 -36.24 -0.02
CA LYS A 549 2.63 -36.92 0.84
C LYS A 549 2.32 -38.42 0.94
N SER A 550 3.34 -39.25 0.74
CA SER A 550 3.28 -40.70 0.98
C SER A 550 4.26 -41.04 2.10
N SER A 551 3.78 -41.66 3.18
CA SER A 551 4.60 -42.03 4.36
C SER A 551 5.45 -40.85 4.91
N GLY A 552 4.88 -39.65 4.93
CA GLY A 552 5.54 -38.43 5.41
C GLY A 552 6.48 -37.74 4.41
N LYS A 553 6.82 -38.36 3.27
CA LYS A 553 7.63 -37.76 2.21
C LYS A 553 6.75 -37.10 1.16
N VAL A 554 7.15 -35.93 0.66
CA VAL A 554 6.47 -35.27 -0.47
C VAL A 554 6.70 -36.10 -1.72
N VAL A 555 5.63 -36.43 -2.43
CA VAL A 555 5.65 -37.23 -3.66
C VAL A 555 4.97 -36.43 -4.76
N ALA A 556 5.54 -36.44 -5.96
CA ALA A 556 4.96 -35.83 -7.14
C ALA A 556 3.90 -36.76 -7.74
N VAL A 557 2.65 -36.29 -7.78
CA VAL A 557 1.49 -37.04 -8.28
C VAL A 557 0.76 -36.15 -9.27
N GLU A 558 0.28 -36.72 -10.36
CA GLU A 558 -0.55 -35.99 -11.30
C GLU A 558 -1.96 -35.80 -10.71
N ALA A 559 -2.45 -34.56 -10.74
CA ALA A 559 -3.79 -34.20 -10.31
C ALA A 559 -4.57 -33.59 -11.48
N LYS A 560 -5.79 -34.07 -11.68
CA LYS A 560 -6.79 -33.50 -12.58
C LYS A 560 -7.63 -32.48 -11.81
N ILE A 561 -7.63 -31.23 -12.26
CA ILE A 561 -8.47 -30.18 -11.70
C ILE A 561 -9.62 -29.89 -12.66
N ASN A 562 -10.84 -30.09 -12.21
CA ASN A 562 -12.05 -29.77 -12.94
C ASN A 562 -12.54 -28.38 -12.49
N LEU A 563 -12.65 -27.44 -13.42
CA LEU A 563 -13.16 -26.09 -13.15
C LEU A 563 -14.68 -26.03 -13.34
N LYS A 564 -15.32 -25.03 -12.73
CA LYS A 564 -16.77 -24.78 -12.88
C LYS A 564 -17.19 -24.44 -14.32
N ASN A 565 -16.24 -23.98 -15.15
CA ASN A 565 -16.47 -23.68 -16.56
C ASN A 565 -16.40 -24.93 -17.46
N ASN A 566 -16.48 -26.14 -16.87
CA ASN A 566 -16.33 -27.45 -17.53
C ASN A 566 -14.99 -27.71 -18.24
N SER A 567 -14.01 -26.82 -18.10
CA SER A 567 -12.62 -27.07 -18.51
C SER A 567 -11.87 -27.85 -17.43
N SER A 568 -11.02 -28.79 -17.83
CA SER A 568 -10.12 -29.53 -16.93
C SER A 568 -8.67 -29.39 -17.37
N PHE A 569 -7.75 -29.36 -16.41
CA PHE A 569 -6.31 -29.42 -16.70
C PHE A 569 -5.60 -30.36 -15.74
N TYR A 570 -4.48 -30.92 -16.20
CA TYR A 570 -3.63 -31.82 -15.44
C TYR A 570 -2.39 -31.08 -14.95
N LYS A 571 -1.98 -31.32 -13.71
CA LYS A 571 -0.77 -30.73 -13.15
C LYS A 571 -0.14 -31.64 -12.11
N ILE A 572 1.18 -31.66 -12.09
CA ILE A 572 1.97 -32.48 -11.17
C ILE A 572 2.18 -31.71 -9.86
N THR A 573 1.90 -32.34 -8.72
CA THR A 573 2.18 -31.77 -7.39
C THR A 573 3.68 -31.75 -7.07
N PRO A 574 4.17 -30.76 -6.30
CA PRO A 574 3.43 -29.66 -5.68
C PRO A 574 3.16 -28.50 -6.65
N PHE A 575 1.96 -27.92 -6.60
CA PHE A 575 1.62 -26.73 -7.40
C PHE A 575 0.56 -25.85 -6.73
N LEU A 576 0.51 -24.57 -7.13
CA LEU A 576 -0.52 -23.63 -6.70
C LEU A 576 -1.83 -23.82 -7.47
N LEU A 577 -2.92 -24.04 -6.73
CA LEU A 577 -4.26 -24.13 -7.27
C LEU A 577 -4.76 -22.76 -7.74
N PRO A 578 -5.61 -22.69 -8.78
CA PRO A 578 -6.38 -21.49 -9.12
C PRO A 578 -7.33 -21.11 -7.96
N PRO A 579 -8.03 -19.97 -8.04
CA PRO A 579 -8.95 -19.56 -6.99
C PRO A 579 -9.94 -20.67 -6.65
N LEU A 580 -10.10 -20.98 -5.36
CA LEU A 580 -10.90 -22.13 -4.91
C LEU A 580 -12.35 -22.06 -5.41
N ASP A 581 -12.90 -20.85 -5.52
CA ASP A 581 -14.25 -20.60 -6.03
C ASP A 581 -14.45 -21.02 -7.49
N SER A 582 -13.36 -21.15 -8.27
CA SER A 582 -13.39 -21.58 -9.66
C SER A 582 -13.33 -23.10 -9.84
N ILE A 583 -12.96 -23.84 -8.79
CA ILE A 583 -12.73 -25.28 -8.83
C ILE A 583 -14.04 -26.03 -8.50
N ARG A 584 -14.31 -27.11 -9.24
CA ARG A 584 -15.43 -28.03 -9.01
C ARG A 584 -14.98 -29.30 -8.29
N SER A 585 -13.93 -29.96 -8.76
CA SER A 585 -13.34 -31.13 -8.11
C SER A 585 -11.86 -31.26 -8.42
N ILE A 586 -11.14 -31.97 -7.53
CA ILE A 586 -9.73 -32.33 -7.70
C ILE A 586 -9.65 -33.85 -7.58
N GLU A 587 -9.08 -34.51 -8.58
CA GLU A 587 -8.91 -35.96 -8.65
C GLU A 587 -7.42 -36.28 -8.82
N LEU A 588 -6.90 -37.27 -8.10
CA LEU A 588 -5.53 -37.75 -8.32
C LEU A 588 -5.57 -38.77 -9.46
N SER A 589 -4.77 -38.55 -10.51
CA SER A 589 -4.73 -39.40 -11.70
C SER A 589 -3.52 -40.34 -11.67
N SER A 590 -3.32 -41.05 -10.56
CA SER A 590 -2.23 -42.04 -10.45
C SER A 590 -2.79 -43.44 -10.22
N PRO A 591 -2.36 -44.46 -10.98
CA PRO A 591 -2.73 -45.85 -10.73
C PRO A 591 -2.16 -46.41 -9.42
N MET A 592 -1.20 -45.70 -8.80
CA MET A 592 -0.54 -46.09 -7.55
C MET A 592 -1.20 -45.52 -6.29
N TYR A 593 -2.14 -44.57 -6.40
CA TYR A 593 -2.69 -43.80 -5.27
C TYR A 593 -4.20 -43.59 -5.33
#